data_AF-A0A8C6B073-F1
#
_entry.id   AF-A0A8C6B073-F1
#
_cell.length_a   1.000
_cell.length_b   1.000
_cell.length_c   1.000
_cell.angle_alpha   90.00
_cell.angle_beta   90.00
_cell.angle_gamma   90.00
#
_symmetry.space_group_name_H-M   'P 1'
#
loop_
_entity.id
_entity.type
_entity.pdbx_description
1 polymer ?
#
loop_
_entity_poly.entity_id
_entity_poly.type
_entity_poly.pdbx_seq_one_letter_code
_entity_poly.pdbx_strand_id
1 'polypeptide(L)'
;LESLLLLVLWVLASQPGPLSTFSTPGTQDATAAATAEKGLHMQKVGSGSVRAALAELVALPCLFTLWPRPGAAREAPRIKWTKVRTASGQRQDLPILVAKDNVVRVAKGWQGRVSLPAYPRHRVNATLLLGPLRASDSGLYRCQVVRGIEDEQDLVPLEVTGVVFHYRAAQDRYSLTFAEAQEACRLNSATIAAPRHLQAAFEDGFDNCDAGWLSDRTVRYPITQSRPGCYGDRSSLPGVRNYGRRDPRELYDVYCFARELGGEVFYVGLARRLTLAGARAQCRRQGAVLASVGQLHLAWHEGLDQCDPGWLADGSVRYPIQTPRRRCGGPVPGVRTVYSFANRTRFPSPGERYDAYCFRGEATPFECASPGGHAPRACTFIPAAPPGVWLSSRGGDQAGERHKKTCCAVSRAPRERSYL
;
A
#
# COMPACT_ATOMS: atom_id res chain seq x y z
N LEU A 1 26.17 -19.51 -59.36
CA LEU A 1 24.95 -20.29 -59.17
C LEU A 1 24.01 -19.40 -58.35
N GLU A 2 23.36 -18.41 -58.95
CA GLU A 2 22.24 -18.52 -59.91
C GLU A 2 20.98 -19.15 -59.30
N SER A 3 19.75 -18.68 -59.53
CA SER A 3 19.28 -17.37 -60.05
C SER A 3 17.81 -17.15 -59.64
N LEU A 4 17.53 -15.94 -59.15
CA LEU A 4 16.35 -15.08 -59.32
C LEU A 4 15.01 -15.61 -59.94
N LEU A 5 13.89 -15.18 -59.31
CA LEU A 5 12.62 -14.64 -59.91
C LEU A 5 11.76 -15.57 -60.82
N LEU A 6 10.45 -15.39 -61.07
CA LEU A 6 9.29 -14.64 -60.49
C LEU A 6 8.00 -15.12 -61.24
N LEU A 7 6.80 -14.64 -60.84
CA LEU A 7 5.57 -14.47 -61.66
C LEU A 7 4.85 -15.74 -62.24
N VAL A 8 3.58 -15.73 -62.68
CA VAL A 8 2.31 -15.10 -62.18
C VAL A 8 1.06 -15.65 -62.94
N LEU A 9 -0.13 -15.56 -62.33
CA LEU A 9 -1.52 -15.55 -62.90
C LEU A 9 -2.10 -16.71 -63.77
N TRP A 10 -3.36 -17.06 -63.40
CA TRP A 10 -4.55 -17.38 -64.25
C TRP A 10 -4.66 -18.69 -65.05
N VAL A 11 -5.83 -19.36 -64.93
CA VAL A 11 -6.89 -19.44 -65.97
C VAL A 11 -8.17 -20.12 -65.40
N LEU A 12 -9.34 -19.77 -65.97
CA LEU A 12 -10.69 -20.27 -65.64
C LEU A 12 -11.16 -21.39 -66.60
N ALA A 13 -12.35 -21.95 -66.33
CA ALA A 13 -13.22 -22.85 -67.13
C ALA A 13 -13.14 -24.35 -66.77
N SER A 14 -14.20 -25.19 -66.81
CA SER A 14 -15.66 -25.04 -66.96
C SER A 14 -16.30 -26.44 -66.92
N GLN A 15 -17.32 -26.65 -66.05
CA GLN A 15 -18.55 -27.44 -66.29
C GLN A 15 -18.43 -28.98 -66.60
N PRO A 16 -19.51 -29.79 -66.55
CA PRO A 16 -20.91 -29.52 -66.16
C PRO A 16 -21.47 -30.39 -65.01
N GLY A 17 -22.75 -30.17 -64.65
CA GLY A 17 -23.60 -31.13 -63.90
C GLY A 17 -24.10 -32.30 -64.79
N PRO A 18 -25.29 -32.90 -64.57
CA PRO A 18 -26.48 -32.44 -63.82
C PRO A 18 -26.72 -33.38 -62.58
N LEU A 19 -27.88 -33.53 -61.91
CA LEU A 19 -29.32 -33.22 -62.10
C LEU A 19 -29.97 -32.68 -60.80
N SER A 20 -31.22 -32.26 -60.91
CA SER A 20 -32.09 -31.82 -59.81
C SER A 20 -33.12 -32.89 -59.42
N THR A 21 -33.52 -32.91 -58.14
CA THR A 21 -34.93 -33.15 -57.75
C THR A 21 -35.34 -32.07 -56.75
N PHE A 22 -36.61 -31.66 -56.83
CA PHE A 22 -37.17 -30.48 -56.15
C PHE A 22 -38.48 -30.87 -55.44
N SER A 23 -39.00 -29.98 -54.60
CA SER A 23 -40.31 -30.02 -53.90
C SER A 23 -40.30 -30.69 -52.53
N THR A 24 -40.90 -30.15 -51.45
CA THR A 24 -41.59 -28.85 -51.22
C THR A 24 -41.64 -28.56 -49.70
N PRO A 25 -41.99 -27.35 -49.22
CA PRO A 25 -41.71 -26.92 -47.84
C PRO A 25 -42.77 -27.36 -46.81
N GLY A 26 -42.34 -27.46 -45.54
CA GLY A 26 -43.21 -27.80 -44.41
C GLY A 26 -42.79 -27.10 -43.11
N THR A 27 -43.53 -26.04 -42.79
CA THR A 27 -43.83 -25.54 -41.43
C THR A 27 -42.70 -24.92 -40.60
N GLN A 28 -43.03 -23.76 -40.02
CA GLN A 28 -42.26 -23.09 -38.99
C GLN A 28 -42.25 -23.94 -37.71
N ASP A 29 -41.09 -24.15 -37.12
CA ASP A 29 -41.02 -24.27 -35.66
C ASP A 29 -39.81 -23.47 -35.15
N ALA A 30 -40.11 -22.30 -34.59
CA ALA A 30 -39.12 -21.43 -33.98
C ALA A 30 -38.76 -21.94 -32.57
N THR A 31 -38.31 -23.19 -32.47
CA THR A 31 -37.64 -23.66 -31.25
C THR A 31 -36.20 -23.16 -31.26
N ALA A 32 -36.05 -21.87 -30.97
CA ALA A 32 -34.83 -21.37 -30.34
C ALA A 32 -34.69 -22.06 -28.98
N ALA A 33 -34.15 -23.28 -29.01
CA ALA A 33 -33.80 -24.05 -27.83
C ALA A 33 -32.65 -23.33 -27.14
N ALA A 34 -33.00 -22.35 -26.30
CA ALA A 34 -32.08 -21.78 -25.34
C ALA A 34 -31.52 -22.93 -24.51
N THR A 35 -30.26 -23.27 -24.76
CA THR A 35 -29.49 -24.24 -23.98
C THR A 35 -29.30 -23.68 -22.58
N ALA A 36 -30.32 -23.86 -21.74
CA ALA A 36 -30.26 -23.51 -20.33
C ALA A 36 -29.12 -24.31 -19.70
N GLU A 37 -28.05 -23.62 -19.30
CA GLU A 37 -26.87 -24.22 -18.67
C GLU A 37 -27.25 -24.83 -17.31
N LYS A 38 -27.61 -26.11 -17.32
CA LYS A 38 -28.01 -26.88 -16.14
C LYS A 38 -26.76 -27.33 -15.37
N GLY A 39 -26.16 -26.42 -14.60
CA GLY A 39 -24.91 -26.73 -13.90
C GLY A 39 -24.63 -25.99 -12.59
N LEU A 40 -23.39 -26.14 -12.15
CA LEU A 40 -22.69 -25.22 -11.25
C LEU A 40 -22.19 -24.05 -12.12
N HIS A 41 -22.45 -22.80 -11.73
CA HIS A 41 -21.98 -21.63 -12.46
C HIS A 41 -21.48 -20.54 -11.52
N MET A 42 -20.25 -20.08 -11.73
CA MET A 42 -19.58 -19.06 -10.92
C MET A 42 -20.02 -17.64 -11.32
N GLN A 43 -20.48 -16.85 -10.35
CA GLN A 43 -20.77 -15.43 -10.56
C GLN A 43 -19.46 -14.63 -10.47
N LYS A 44 -18.90 -14.26 -11.61
CA LYS A 44 -17.67 -13.45 -11.68
C LYS A 44 -17.96 -12.03 -11.21
N VAL A 45 -17.53 -11.69 -9.99
CA VAL A 45 -17.85 -10.41 -9.32
C VAL A 45 -16.92 -9.28 -9.80
N GLY A 46 -17.01 -8.95 -11.09
CA GLY A 46 -16.29 -7.84 -11.73
C GLY A 46 -14.78 -8.08 -11.91
N SER A 47 -14.21 -7.55 -12.99
CA SER A 47 -12.78 -7.69 -13.32
C SER A 47 -11.86 -6.75 -12.54
N GLY A 48 -12.26 -6.30 -11.35
CA GLY A 48 -11.52 -5.33 -10.55
C GLY A 48 -10.49 -5.97 -9.62
N SER A 49 -9.34 -5.33 -9.43
CA SER A 49 -8.44 -5.67 -8.33
C SER A 49 -9.08 -5.27 -7.01
N VAL A 50 -9.14 -6.20 -6.05
CA VAL A 50 -9.55 -5.89 -4.68
C VAL A 50 -8.39 -5.17 -3.99
N ARG A 51 -8.59 -3.95 -3.52
CA ARG A 51 -7.57 -3.14 -2.84
C ARG A 51 -7.93 -2.99 -1.36
N ALA A 52 -6.98 -3.23 -0.47
CA ALA A 52 -7.14 -3.06 0.98
C ALA A 52 -5.80 -2.74 1.63
N ALA A 53 -5.78 -1.98 2.73
CA ALA A 53 -4.51 -1.52 3.29
C ALA A 53 -3.90 -2.50 4.31
N LEU A 54 -2.61 -2.32 4.60
CA LEU A 54 -1.85 -3.10 5.57
C LEU A 54 -2.57 -3.22 6.93
N ALA A 55 -2.64 -4.44 7.45
CA ALA A 55 -3.35 -4.85 8.66
C ALA A 55 -4.88 -4.67 8.67
N GLU A 56 -5.52 -4.34 7.53
CA GLU A 56 -6.97 -4.43 7.37
C GLU A 56 -7.43 -5.89 7.18
N LEU A 57 -8.75 -6.10 7.18
CA LEU A 57 -9.40 -7.34 6.77
C LEU A 57 -10.03 -7.11 5.39
N VAL A 58 -9.93 -8.09 4.49
CA VAL A 58 -10.50 -8.03 3.14
C VAL A 58 -11.38 -9.24 2.85
N ALA A 59 -12.49 -9.02 2.15
CA ALA A 59 -13.34 -10.06 1.62
C ALA A 59 -12.99 -10.28 0.14
N LEU A 60 -12.48 -11.47 -0.20
CA LEU A 60 -12.28 -11.87 -1.60
C LEU A 60 -13.56 -12.59 -2.07
N PRO A 61 -14.36 -11.97 -2.96
CA PRO A 61 -15.66 -12.51 -3.34
C PRO A 61 -15.51 -13.86 -4.05
N CYS A 62 -16.40 -14.79 -3.72
CA CYS A 62 -16.63 -15.98 -4.52
C CYS A 62 -18.07 -16.42 -4.32
N LEU A 63 -18.90 -16.18 -5.33
CA LEU A 63 -20.33 -16.46 -5.32
C LEU A 63 -20.63 -17.39 -6.49
N PHE A 64 -21.47 -18.39 -6.28
CA PHE A 64 -21.83 -19.33 -7.33
C PHE A 64 -23.28 -19.79 -7.21
N THR A 65 -23.86 -20.20 -8.32
CA THR A 65 -25.22 -20.74 -8.39
C THR A 65 -25.18 -22.26 -8.49
N LEU A 66 -26.17 -22.92 -7.90
CA LEU A 66 -26.34 -24.37 -7.93
C LEU A 66 -27.71 -24.70 -8.49
N TRP A 67 -27.78 -25.05 -9.77
CA TRP A 67 -29.02 -25.56 -10.33
C TRP A 67 -29.28 -27.00 -9.84
N PRO A 68 -30.52 -27.36 -9.43
CA PRO A 68 -30.87 -28.73 -9.08
C PRO A 68 -30.80 -29.66 -10.29
N ARG A 69 -30.23 -30.86 -10.12
CA ARG A 69 -30.26 -31.94 -11.12
C ARG A 69 -31.29 -33.00 -10.70
N PRO A 70 -32.26 -33.38 -11.55
CA PRO A 70 -33.14 -34.51 -11.28
C PRO A 70 -32.32 -35.81 -11.09
N GLY A 71 -32.67 -36.61 -10.08
CA GLY A 71 -32.03 -37.90 -9.80
C GLY A 71 -30.61 -37.86 -9.21
N ALA A 72 -29.98 -36.69 -9.08
CA ALA A 72 -28.68 -36.56 -8.43
C ALA A 72 -28.83 -36.49 -6.90
N ALA A 73 -27.92 -37.14 -6.17
CA ALA A 73 -27.78 -36.93 -4.73
C ALA A 73 -27.48 -35.44 -4.45
N ARG A 74 -27.93 -34.92 -3.28
CA ARG A 74 -27.65 -33.54 -2.84
C ARG A 74 -26.20 -33.40 -2.35
N GLU A 75 -25.24 -33.69 -3.22
CA GLU A 75 -23.82 -33.54 -2.91
C GLU A 75 -23.50 -32.06 -2.69
N ALA A 76 -23.00 -31.74 -1.50
CA ALA A 76 -22.57 -30.39 -1.17
C ALA A 76 -21.26 -30.08 -1.92
N PRO A 77 -21.14 -28.91 -2.58
CA PRO A 77 -19.93 -28.55 -3.31
C PRO A 77 -18.74 -28.44 -2.37
N ARG A 78 -17.59 -28.93 -2.82
CA ARG A 78 -16.29 -28.73 -2.20
C ARG A 78 -15.74 -27.38 -2.63
N ILE A 79 -15.49 -26.50 -1.67
CA ILE A 79 -14.86 -25.19 -1.91
C ILE A 79 -13.37 -25.32 -1.58
N LYS A 80 -12.51 -24.74 -2.41
CA LYS A 80 -11.05 -24.69 -2.22
C LYS A 80 -10.54 -23.31 -2.59
N TRP A 81 -9.76 -22.72 -1.70
CA TRP A 81 -9.04 -21.47 -1.95
C TRP A 81 -7.54 -21.73 -2.05
N THR A 82 -6.90 -21.15 -3.07
CA THR A 82 -5.43 -21.17 -3.24
C THR A 82 -4.90 -19.78 -3.54
N LYS A 83 -3.65 -19.50 -3.14
CA LYS A 83 -2.88 -18.36 -3.64
C LYS A 83 -2.05 -18.83 -4.82
N VAL A 84 -2.30 -18.28 -5.99
CA VAL A 84 -1.57 -18.62 -7.22
C VAL A 84 -0.16 -18.05 -7.10
N ARG A 85 0.86 -18.90 -7.30
CA ARG A 85 2.24 -18.47 -7.51
C ARG A 85 2.75 -18.99 -8.84
N THR A 86 3.53 -18.17 -9.52
CA THR A 86 4.36 -18.55 -10.68
C THR A 86 5.81 -18.54 -10.23
N ALA A 87 6.37 -19.74 -10.03
CA ALA A 87 7.78 -19.93 -9.68
C ALA A 87 8.47 -20.70 -10.80
N SER A 88 9.62 -20.23 -11.28
CA SER A 88 10.39 -20.88 -12.36
C SER A 88 9.56 -21.25 -13.61
N GLY A 89 8.61 -20.39 -14.01
CA GLY A 89 7.70 -20.64 -15.14
C GLY A 89 6.61 -21.70 -14.90
N GLN A 90 6.61 -22.38 -13.75
CA GLN A 90 5.60 -23.36 -13.34
C GLN A 90 4.57 -22.71 -12.41
N ARG A 91 3.29 -23.10 -12.59
CA ARG A 91 2.20 -22.63 -11.74
C ARG A 91 2.10 -23.51 -10.49
N GLN A 92 2.40 -22.94 -9.33
CA GLN A 92 2.28 -23.58 -8.03
C GLN A 92 1.19 -22.87 -7.22
N ASP A 93 0.02 -23.49 -7.14
CA ASP A 93 -1.10 -22.98 -6.35
C ASP A 93 -0.91 -23.38 -4.86
N LEU A 94 -0.63 -22.41 -3.98
CA LEU A 94 -0.47 -22.65 -2.54
C LEU A 94 -1.84 -22.83 -1.87
N PRO A 95 -2.08 -23.91 -1.09
CA PRO A 95 -3.35 -24.10 -0.40
C PRO A 95 -3.57 -23.08 0.71
N ILE A 96 -4.77 -22.48 0.73
CA ILE A 96 -5.23 -21.59 1.81
C ILE A 96 -6.19 -22.35 2.72
N LEU A 97 -7.31 -22.82 2.16
CA LEU A 97 -8.29 -23.63 2.87
C LEU A 97 -9.10 -24.53 1.92
N VAL A 98 -9.74 -25.54 2.50
CA VAL A 98 -10.73 -26.40 1.84
C VAL A 98 -11.95 -26.54 2.75
N ALA A 99 -13.15 -26.33 2.22
CA ALA A 99 -14.40 -26.59 2.91
C ALA A 99 -15.18 -27.71 2.23
N LYS A 100 -15.51 -28.75 3.00
CA LYS A 100 -16.33 -29.89 2.58
C LYS A 100 -17.02 -30.47 3.82
N ASP A 101 -18.19 -31.10 3.66
CA ASP A 101 -18.83 -31.90 4.72
C ASP A 101 -19.01 -31.13 6.05
N ASN A 102 -19.38 -29.83 5.96
CA ASN A 102 -19.50 -28.86 7.06
C ASN A 102 -18.19 -28.51 7.81
N VAL A 103 -17.04 -29.04 7.40
CA VAL A 103 -15.73 -28.75 8.00
C VAL A 103 -14.92 -27.81 7.09
N VAL A 104 -14.31 -26.78 7.68
CA VAL A 104 -13.32 -25.92 7.01
C VAL A 104 -11.93 -26.29 7.52
N ARG A 105 -11.06 -26.77 6.63
CA ARG A 105 -9.65 -27.09 6.93
C ARG A 105 -8.76 -25.98 6.41
N VAL A 106 -8.14 -25.22 7.32
CA VAL A 106 -7.21 -24.13 7.00
C VAL A 106 -5.76 -24.64 7.02
N ALA A 107 -4.99 -24.31 5.99
CA ALA A 107 -3.59 -24.67 5.87
C ALA A 107 -2.73 -23.92 6.91
N LYS A 108 -1.68 -24.56 7.43
CA LYS A 108 -0.90 -24.11 8.61
C LYS A 108 -0.47 -22.63 8.54
N GLY A 109 0.03 -22.15 7.40
CA GLY A 109 0.49 -20.77 7.22
C GLY A 109 -0.61 -19.69 7.20
N TRP A 110 -1.88 -20.09 7.15
CA TRP A 110 -3.04 -19.20 7.11
C TRP A 110 -3.92 -19.30 8.36
N GLN A 111 -3.59 -20.19 9.30
CA GLN A 111 -4.33 -20.37 10.55
C GLN A 111 -4.43 -19.05 11.34
N GLY A 112 -5.63 -18.74 11.83
CA GLY A 112 -5.93 -17.47 12.50
C GLY A 112 -6.06 -16.24 11.60
N ARG A 113 -5.78 -16.33 10.28
CA ARG A 113 -5.90 -15.21 9.33
C ARG A 113 -6.94 -15.38 8.23
N VAL A 114 -7.57 -16.54 8.09
CA VAL A 114 -8.60 -16.78 7.07
C VAL A 114 -9.83 -17.48 7.60
N SER A 115 -11.00 -17.16 7.03
CA SER A 115 -12.26 -17.85 7.32
C SER A 115 -13.22 -17.78 6.13
N LEU A 116 -14.23 -18.65 6.14
CA LEU A 116 -15.40 -18.59 5.25
C LEU A 116 -16.63 -18.23 6.10
N PRO A 117 -16.90 -16.94 6.37
CA PRO A 117 -17.90 -16.52 7.37
C PRO A 117 -19.33 -16.96 7.04
N ALA A 118 -19.65 -17.17 5.76
CA ALA A 118 -20.96 -17.62 5.32
C ALA A 118 -21.14 -19.16 5.39
N TYR A 119 -20.05 -19.93 5.50
CA TYR A 119 -20.09 -21.39 5.50
C TYR A 119 -20.28 -21.95 6.93
N PRO A 120 -21.10 -22.99 7.17
CA PRO A 120 -21.86 -23.78 6.18
C PRO A 120 -23.28 -23.24 5.88
N ARG A 121 -23.71 -22.15 6.52
CA ARG A 121 -25.11 -21.65 6.47
C ARG A 121 -25.56 -21.26 5.05
N HIS A 122 -24.71 -20.56 4.30
CA HIS A 122 -24.96 -20.14 2.91
C HIS A 122 -23.86 -20.69 2.00
N ARG A 123 -23.96 -21.98 1.62
CA ARG A 123 -22.90 -22.68 0.86
C ARG A 123 -22.54 -22.02 -0.48
N VAL A 124 -23.49 -21.35 -1.12
CA VAL A 124 -23.32 -20.59 -2.38
C VAL A 124 -22.43 -19.35 -2.24
N ASN A 125 -22.16 -18.92 -1.01
CA ASN A 125 -21.25 -17.84 -0.70
C ASN A 125 -19.94 -18.43 -0.15
N ALA A 126 -18.94 -18.56 -1.02
CA ALA A 126 -17.60 -19.02 -0.73
C ALA A 126 -16.59 -17.88 -0.50
N THR A 127 -17.07 -16.65 -0.25
CA THR A 127 -16.24 -15.46 0.00
C THR A 127 -15.23 -15.72 1.12
N LEU A 128 -13.96 -15.50 0.82
CA LEU A 128 -12.85 -15.64 1.77
C LEU A 128 -12.67 -14.33 2.53
N LEU A 129 -12.80 -14.37 3.86
CA LEU A 129 -12.32 -13.28 4.71
C LEU A 129 -10.84 -13.54 5.03
N LEU A 130 -9.97 -12.59 4.69
CA LEU A 130 -8.52 -12.64 4.88
C LEU A 130 -8.01 -11.44 5.68
N GLY A 131 -7.21 -11.70 6.70
CA GLY A 131 -6.33 -10.72 7.35
C GLY A 131 -6.10 -11.04 8.85
N PRO A 132 -5.37 -10.19 9.59
CA PRO A 132 -4.80 -8.91 9.17
C PRO A 132 -3.84 -9.06 7.98
N LEU A 133 -3.97 -8.16 7.00
CA LEU A 133 -3.17 -8.18 5.77
C LEU A 133 -1.71 -7.80 6.01
N ARG A 134 -0.82 -8.46 5.27
CA ARG A 134 0.62 -8.17 5.14
C ARG A 134 0.91 -7.78 3.70
N ALA A 135 2.02 -7.10 3.43
CA ALA A 135 2.34 -6.67 2.07
C ALA A 135 2.57 -7.88 1.13
N SER A 136 3.15 -8.98 1.64
CA SER A 136 3.27 -10.25 0.92
C SER A 136 1.95 -11.01 0.68
N ASP A 137 0.81 -10.53 1.20
CA ASP A 137 -0.50 -11.05 0.83
C ASP A 137 -0.96 -10.54 -0.56
N SER A 138 -0.37 -9.49 -1.12
CA SER A 138 -0.61 -9.08 -2.52
C SER A 138 -0.40 -10.23 -3.53
N GLY A 139 -1.23 -10.30 -4.56
CA GLY A 139 -1.16 -11.31 -5.62
C GLY A 139 -2.52 -11.90 -6.01
N LEU A 140 -2.49 -12.98 -6.79
CA LEU A 140 -3.69 -13.58 -7.37
C LEU A 140 -4.20 -14.76 -6.52
N TYR A 141 -5.48 -14.72 -6.17
CA TYR A 141 -6.16 -15.75 -5.40
C TYR A 141 -7.14 -16.51 -6.30
N ARG A 142 -7.30 -17.81 -6.07
CA ARG A 142 -8.25 -18.64 -6.80
C ARG A 142 -9.29 -19.21 -5.85
N CYS A 143 -10.55 -19.00 -6.18
CA CYS A 143 -11.65 -19.80 -5.66
C CYS A 143 -11.93 -20.94 -6.64
N GLN A 144 -12.01 -22.17 -6.15
CA GLN A 144 -12.36 -23.36 -6.93
C GLN A 144 -13.53 -24.07 -6.22
N VAL A 145 -14.59 -24.35 -6.97
CA VAL A 145 -15.82 -24.99 -6.48
C VAL A 145 -16.07 -26.25 -7.30
N VAL A 146 -16.14 -27.40 -6.63
CA VAL A 146 -16.27 -28.71 -7.27
C VAL A 146 -17.54 -29.41 -6.79
N ARG A 147 -18.38 -29.89 -7.71
CA ARG A 147 -19.61 -30.67 -7.43
C ARG A 147 -19.69 -31.87 -8.37
N GLY A 148 -19.47 -33.07 -7.85
CA GLY A 148 -19.32 -34.27 -8.68
C GLY A 148 -18.17 -34.11 -9.70
N ILE A 149 -18.54 -34.04 -10.98
CA ILE A 149 -17.61 -33.81 -12.12
C ILE A 149 -17.54 -32.34 -12.57
N GLU A 150 -18.37 -31.44 -12.02
CA GLU A 150 -18.34 -30.01 -12.33
C GLU A 150 -17.22 -29.33 -11.53
N ASP A 151 -16.37 -28.54 -12.18
CA ASP A 151 -15.26 -27.79 -11.58
C ASP A 151 -15.24 -26.37 -12.14
N GLU A 152 -15.71 -25.41 -11.34
CA GLU A 152 -15.78 -23.99 -11.68
C GLU A 152 -14.78 -23.19 -10.84
N GLN A 153 -14.17 -22.18 -11.46
CA GLN A 153 -13.09 -21.40 -10.83
C GLN A 153 -13.16 -19.91 -11.14
N ASP A 154 -12.83 -19.09 -10.15
CA ASP A 154 -12.63 -17.65 -10.30
C ASP A 154 -11.23 -17.23 -9.84
N LEU A 155 -10.78 -16.08 -10.33
CA LEU A 155 -9.47 -15.50 -10.03
C LEU A 155 -9.64 -14.06 -9.53
N VAL A 156 -9.36 -13.84 -8.24
CA VAL A 156 -9.49 -12.56 -7.55
C VAL A 156 -8.09 -11.96 -7.36
N PRO A 157 -7.75 -10.83 -8.01
CA PRO A 157 -6.53 -10.09 -7.71
C PRO A 157 -6.71 -9.36 -6.37
N LEU A 158 -5.71 -9.45 -5.49
CA LEU A 158 -5.60 -8.67 -4.26
C LEU A 158 -4.35 -7.80 -4.33
N GLU A 159 -4.53 -6.51 -4.07
CA GLU A 159 -3.46 -5.53 -3.90
C GLU A 159 -3.52 -5.00 -2.47
N VAL A 160 -2.49 -5.28 -1.68
CA VAL A 160 -2.33 -4.71 -0.34
C VAL A 160 -1.59 -3.40 -0.46
N THR A 161 -2.23 -2.30 -0.02
CA THR A 161 -1.64 -0.96 -0.05
C THR A 161 -1.03 -0.57 1.29
N GLY A 162 -0.10 0.37 1.25
CA GLY A 162 0.40 1.07 2.43
C GLY A 162 1.60 0.42 3.11
N VAL A 163 2.43 1.28 3.70
CA VAL A 163 3.75 0.94 4.19
C VAL A 163 4.01 1.59 5.55
N VAL A 164 4.63 0.82 6.45
CA VAL A 164 5.18 1.36 7.71
C VAL A 164 6.64 1.73 7.49
N PHE A 165 7.01 2.93 7.93
CA PHE A 165 8.40 3.37 7.93
C PHE A 165 8.79 3.99 9.28
N HIS A 166 10.07 3.89 9.60
CA HIS A 166 10.66 4.58 10.73
C HIS A 166 11.06 6.01 10.34
N TYR A 167 10.75 6.98 11.18
CA TYR A 167 11.14 8.37 10.99
C TYR A 167 11.88 8.91 12.23
N ARG A 168 13.03 9.53 11.97
CA ARG A 168 13.86 10.26 12.93
C ARG A 168 14.02 11.69 12.42
N ALA A 169 13.96 12.67 13.33
CA ALA A 169 14.16 14.07 12.99
C ALA A 169 15.64 14.37 12.63
N ALA A 170 15.87 15.48 11.94
CA ALA A 170 17.20 15.83 11.43
C ALA A 170 18.24 16.06 12.55
N GLN A 171 17.81 16.53 13.72
CA GLN A 171 18.69 17.07 14.76
C GLN A 171 19.43 15.97 15.51
N ASP A 172 18.70 15.03 16.10
CA ASP A 172 19.26 13.98 16.95
C ASP A 172 18.35 12.73 17.00
N ARG A 173 18.87 11.62 17.52
CA ARG A 173 18.12 10.39 17.81
C ARG A 173 17.22 10.61 19.04
N TYR A 174 16.00 10.08 18.99
CA TYR A 174 15.03 10.16 20.09
C TYR A 174 14.74 11.61 20.51
N SER A 175 14.23 12.39 19.56
CA SER A 175 14.09 13.85 19.65
C SER A 175 12.66 14.36 19.47
N LEU A 176 11.65 13.47 19.37
CA LEU A 176 10.24 13.83 19.17
C LEU A 176 9.40 13.46 20.40
N THR A 177 8.69 14.44 20.95
CA THR A 177 7.53 14.18 21.82
C THR A 177 6.41 13.50 21.03
N PHE A 178 5.39 12.97 21.71
CA PHE A 178 4.27 12.30 21.03
C PHE A 178 3.53 13.23 20.04
N ALA A 179 3.39 14.53 20.37
CA ALA A 179 2.73 15.50 19.50
C ALA A 179 3.57 15.83 18.26
N GLU A 180 4.88 16.02 18.44
CA GLU A 180 5.82 16.25 17.33
C GLU A 180 5.95 15.02 16.43
N ALA A 181 5.87 13.81 17.00
CA ALA A 181 5.84 12.55 16.29
C ALA A 181 4.61 12.40 15.37
N GLN A 182 3.42 12.80 15.85
CA GLN A 182 2.20 12.85 15.03
C GLN A 182 2.35 13.83 13.85
N GLU A 183 2.85 15.04 14.13
CA GLU A 183 3.05 16.08 13.11
C GLU A 183 4.15 15.69 12.10
N ALA A 184 5.24 15.05 12.55
CA ALA A 184 6.31 14.55 11.69
C ALA A 184 5.81 13.51 10.68
N CYS A 185 4.89 12.62 11.07
CA CYS A 185 4.24 11.72 10.12
C CYS A 185 3.34 12.49 9.14
N ARG A 186 2.53 13.45 9.63
CA ARG A 186 1.61 14.24 8.79
C ARG A 186 2.36 15.03 7.71
N LEU A 187 3.45 15.70 8.08
CA LEU A 187 4.33 16.43 7.16
C LEU A 187 5.03 15.51 6.15
N ASN A 188 5.09 14.21 6.41
CA ASN A 188 5.66 13.19 5.54
C ASN A 188 4.63 12.33 4.81
N SER A 189 3.40 12.86 4.59
CA SER A 189 2.29 12.19 3.89
C SER A 189 1.88 10.86 4.52
N ALA A 190 1.87 10.82 5.86
CA ALA A 190 1.58 9.62 6.64
C ALA A 190 0.78 9.96 7.90
N THR A 191 0.27 8.92 8.55
CA THR A 191 -0.28 8.98 9.91
C THR A 191 0.67 8.29 10.88
N ILE A 192 0.57 8.55 12.19
CA ILE A 192 1.29 7.73 13.17
C ILE A 192 0.77 6.29 13.12
N ALA A 193 1.68 5.31 13.04
CA ALA A 193 1.31 3.91 12.85
C ALA A 193 0.54 3.36 14.07
N ALA A 194 -0.51 2.59 13.80
CA ALA A 194 -1.17 1.80 14.82
C ALA A 194 -0.33 0.56 15.16
N PRO A 195 -0.44 -0.01 16.38
CA PRO A 195 0.24 -1.25 16.75
C PRO A 195 0.03 -2.41 15.76
N ARG A 196 -1.18 -2.51 15.17
CA ARG A 196 -1.49 -3.50 14.13
C ARG A 196 -0.69 -3.29 12.84
N HIS A 197 -0.41 -2.06 12.43
CA HIS A 197 0.39 -1.77 11.22
C HIS A 197 1.85 -2.22 11.46
N LEU A 198 2.42 -1.89 12.62
CA LEU A 198 3.78 -2.31 12.97
C LEU A 198 3.90 -3.83 13.12
N GLN A 199 2.89 -4.49 13.69
CA GLN A 199 2.83 -5.95 13.82
C GLN A 199 2.74 -6.63 12.44
N ALA A 200 1.88 -6.15 11.54
CA ALA A 200 1.78 -6.68 10.18
C ALA A 200 3.08 -6.48 9.37
N ALA A 201 3.72 -5.32 9.49
CA ALA A 201 5.01 -5.06 8.86
C ALA A 201 6.12 -5.97 9.42
N PHE A 202 6.16 -6.18 10.74
CA PHE A 202 7.10 -7.10 11.39
C PHE A 202 6.93 -8.54 10.89
N GLU A 203 5.69 -9.02 10.75
CA GLU A 203 5.38 -10.36 10.23
C GLU A 203 5.74 -10.51 8.74
N ASP A 204 5.93 -9.41 8.02
CA ASP A 204 6.43 -9.33 6.65
C ASP A 204 7.95 -9.08 6.57
N GLY A 205 8.66 -9.11 7.71
CA GLY A 205 10.11 -9.05 7.80
C GLY A 205 10.69 -7.68 8.20
N PHE A 206 9.87 -6.69 8.52
CA PHE A 206 10.35 -5.36 8.95
C PHE A 206 11.12 -5.45 10.29
N ASP A 207 12.37 -5.00 10.28
CA ASP A 207 13.29 -5.01 11.42
C ASP A 207 13.93 -3.63 11.59
N ASN A 208 13.84 -3.07 12.79
CA ASN A 208 14.46 -1.80 13.15
C ASN A 208 14.69 -1.71 14.66
N CYS A 209 15.93 -1.42 15.08
CA CYS A 209 16.32 -1.34 16.50
C CYS A 209 16.42 0.12 16.98
N ASP A 210 15.34 0.86 16.78
CA ASP A 210 15.16 2.22 17.30
C ASP A 210 13.74 2.35 17.84
N ALA A 211 13.62 2.74 19.11
CA ALA A 211 12.34 2.86 19.81
C ALA A 211 11.53 4.04 19.26
N GLY A 212 10.28 3.79 18.85
CA GLY A 212 9.43 4.81 18.26
C GLY A 212 7.98 4.81 18.76
N TRP A 213 7.37 5.99 18.73
CA TRP A 213 5.97 6.21 19.08
C TRP A 213 4.99 5.48 18.13
N LEU A 214 3.85 5.06 18.70
CA LEU A 214 2.67 4.50 18.01
C LEU A 214 1.38 5.18 18.47
N SER A 215 0.30 5.05 17.67
CA SER A 215 -0.96 5.78 17.82
C SER A 215 -1.68 5.60 19.17
N ASP A 216 -1.39 4.55 19.93
CA ASP A 216 -1.95 4.25 21.26
C ASP A 216 -1.20 4.91 22.44
N ARG A 217 -0.17 5.71 22.12
CA ARG A 217 0.86 6.25 23.04
C ARG A 217 1.79 5.20 23.64
N THR A 218 1.93 4.03 23.00
CA THR A 218 3.00 3.10 23.33
C THR A 218 4.27 3.39 22.53
N VAL A 219 5.40 2.94 23.06
CA VAL A 219 6.70 2.99 22.38
C VAL A 219 7.18 1.57 22.13
N ARG A 220 7.48 1.27 20.87
CA ARG A 220 7.78 -0.10 20.40
C ARG A 220 8.87 -0.09 19.32
N TYR A 221 9.42 -1.26 19.02
CA TYR A 221 10.29 -1.47 17.84
C TYR A 221 10.32 -2.95 17.42
N PRO A 222 10.34 -3.29 16.11
CA PRO A 222 10.29 -4.66 15.63
C PRO A 222 11.69 -5.26 15.43
N ILE A 223 11.92 -6.47 15.94
CA ILE A 223 13.17 -7.21 15.75
C ILE A 223 12.87 -8.60 15.19
N THR A 224 13.29 -8.89 13.97
CA THR A 224 13.20 -10.22 13.36
C THR A 224 14.40 -11.09 13.73
N GLN A 225 15.56 -10.48 13.96
CA GLN A 225 16.79 -11.16 14.38
C GLN A 225 17.41 -10.47 15.60
N SER A 226 17.44 -11.20 16.72
CA SER A 226 18.06 -10.74 17.98
C SER A 226 19.54 -10.42 17.81
N ARG A 227 19.98 -9.33 18.44
CA ARG A 227 21.36 -8.83 18.39
C ARG A 227 21.67 -7.94 19.60
N PRO A 228 22.96 -7.77 19.98
CA PRO A 228 23.36 -6.91 21.09
C PRO A 228 22.76 -5.50 21.00
N GLY A 229 22.30 -4.98 22.14
CA GLY A 229 21.61 -3.68 22.24
C GLY A 229 20.13 -3.66 21.84
N CYS A 230 19.58 -4.77 21.32
CA CYS A 230 18.22 -4.84 20.78
C CYS A 230 17.30 -5.86 21.50
N TYR A 231 17.67 -6.27 22.71
CA TYR A 231 17.00 -7.35 23.44
C TYR A 231 15.60 -6.98 23.93
N GLY A 232 15.41 -5.77 24.46
CA GLY A 232 14.12 -5.29 24.96
C GLY A 232 13.44 -6.24 25.96
N ASP A 233 12.11 -6.26 25.95
CA ASP A 233 11.23 -7.10 26.77
C ASP A 233 11.17 -8.58 26.35
N ARG A 234 11.73 -8.94 25.19
CA ARG A 234 11.66 -10.32 24.64
C ARG A 234 13.00 -11.03 24.56
N SER A 235 14.06 -10.47 25.15
CA SER A 235 15.42 -11.03 25.15
C SER A 235 15.85 -11.47 23.73
N SER A 236 16.17 -12.76 23.53
CA SER A 236 16.66 -13.34 22.28
C SER A 236 15.57 -13.70 21.25
N LEU A 237 14.29 -13.57 21.57
CA LEU A 237 13.19 -14.02 20.69
C LEU A 237 12.80 -12.96 19.66
N PRO A 238 12.43 -13.32 18.41
CA PRO A 238 11.82 -12.38 17.47
C PRO A 238 10.51 -11.75 18.00
N GLY A 239 10.22 -10.52 17.58
CA GLY A 239 8.96 -9.85 17.90
C GLY A 239 9.07 -8.34 18.02
N VAL A 240 7.90 -7.69 17.98
CA VAL A 240 7.73 -6.29 18.37
C VAL A 240 7.98 -6.14 19.87
N ARG A 241 9.05 -5.42 20.21
CA ARG A 241 9.40 -5.00 21.57
C ARG A 241 8.45 -3.90 22.05
N ASN A 242 8.16 -3.86 23.34
CA ASN A 242 7.15 -2.96 23.90
C ASN A 242 7.59 -2.36 25.24
N TYR A 243 7.73 -1.03 25.29
CA TYR A 243 8.03 -0.26 26.51
C TYR A 243 6.76 0.24 27.22
N GLY A 244 5.59 -0.24 26.79
CA GLY A 244 4.30 0.16 27.33
C GLY A 244 3.91 1.58 26.90
N ARG A 245 2.88 2.13 27.57
CA ARG A 245 2.48 3.53 27.41
C ARG A 245 3.48 4.43 28.15
N ARG A 246 3.92 5.51 27.52
CA ARG A 246 4.90 6.49 28.04
C ARG A 246 4.26 7.85 28.31
N ASP A 247 4.94 8.74 29.02
CA ASP A 247 4.54 10.15 29.14
C ASP A 247 4.69 10.82 27.75
N PRO A 248 3.65 11.49 27.20
CA PRO A 248 3.73 12.18 25.91
C PRO A 248 4.89 13.17 25.73
N ARG A 249 5.52 13.62 26.83
CA ARG A 249 6.69 14.52 26.85
C ARG A 249 8.04 13.80 26.77
N GLU A 250 8.08 12.48 26.92
CA GLU A 250 9.29 11.70 26.65
C GLU A 250 9.66 11.80 25.16
N LEU A 251 10.95 11.68 24.85
CA LEU A 251 11.47 11.84 23.49
C LEU A 251 11.83 10.49 22.89
N TYR A 252 11.32 10.21 21.69
CA TYR A 252 11.59 8.99 20.93
C TYR A 252 11.63 9.31 19.42
N ASP A 253 11.88 8.29 18.60
CA ASP A 253 11.63 8.39 17.16
C ASP A 253 10.13 8.07 16.91
N VAL A 254 9.69 7.88 15.66
CA VAL A 254 8.28 7.52 15.36
C VAL A 254 8.17 6.49 14.24
N TYR A 255 7.16 5.61 14.33
CA TYR A 255 6.73 4.80 13.19
C TYR A 255 5.53 5.45 12.52
N CYS A 256 5.66 5.74 11.23
CA CYS A 256 4.62 6.31 10.41
C CYS A 256 4.03 5.26 9.47
N PHE A 257 2.74 5.38 9.17
CA PHE A 257 2.01 4.59 8.20
C PHE A 257 1.48 5.49 7.09
N ALA A 258 2.02 5.34 5.88
CA ALA A 258 1.49 5.96 4.67
C ALA A 258 0.59 4.95 3.96
N ARG A 259 -0.63 5.36 3.58
CA ARG A 259 -1.67 4.44 3.07
C ARG A 259 -1.55 4.17 1.57
N GLU A 260 -1.57 5.22 0.75
CA GLU A 260 -1.65 5.16 -0.71
C GLU A 260 -0.90 6.36 -1.30
N LEU A 261 -0.33 6.21 -2.50
CA LEU A 261 0.57 7.22 -3.08
C LEU A 261 -0.17 8.42 -3.71
N GLY A 262 -1.32 8.19 -4.36
CA GLY A 262 -2.12 9.26 -4.99
C GLY A 262 -1.45 9.98 -6.16
N GLY A 263 -0.39 9.39 -6.74
CA GLY A 263 0.43 10.02 -7.77
C GLY A 263 1.66 9.19 -8.11
N GLU A 264 2.71 9.86 -8.58
CA GLU A 264 3.97 9.27 -9.02
C GLU A 264 5.15 9.94 -8.31
N VAL A 265 6.12 9.14 -7.84
CA VAL A 265 7.46 9.63 -7.48
C VAL A 265 8.42 9.26 -8.59
N PHE A 266 9.07 10.26 -9.18
CA PHE A 266 10.06 10.10 -10.24
C PHE A 266 11.42 10.65 -9.82
N TYR A 267 12.47 10.00 -10.31
CA TYR A 267 13.87 10.36 -10.05
C TYR A 267 14.36 11.42 -11.04
N VAL A 268 15.13 12.40 -10.55
CA VAL A 268 15.77 13.44 -11.37
C VAL A 268 17.26 13.49 -11.05
N GLY A 269 18.03 12.74 -11.83
CA GLY A 269 19.50 12.79 -11.84
C GLY A 269 20.04 13.90 -12.74
N LEU A 270 21.07 14.63 -12.30
CA LEU A 270 21.72 15.68 -13.11
C LEU A 270 23.25 15.62 -13.01
N ALA A 271 23.93 15.84 -14.13
CA ALA A 271 25.39 15.74 -14.27
C ALA A 271 26.22 16.58 -13.26
N ARG A 272 25.67 17.66 -12.69
CA ARG A 272 26.33 18.50 -11.66
C ARG A 272 25.78 18.35 -10.24
N ARG A 273 24.71 17.56 -10.05
CA ARG A 273 23.93 17.44 -8.80
C ARG A 273 23.43 18.78 -8.21
N LEU A 274 22.37 18.70 -7.41
CA LEU A 274 21.63 19.84 -6.91
C LEU A 274 21.82 20.05 -5.41
N THR A 275 21.84 21.31 -4.99
CA THR A 275 21.58 21.68 -3.58
C THR A 275 20.10 21.48 -3.27
N LEU A 276 19.70 21.44 -1.99
CA LEU A 276 18.29 21.26 -1.62
C LEU A 276 17.37 22.33 -2.26
N ALA A 277 17.84 23.58 -2.32
CA ALA A 277 17.15 24.66 -3.00
C ALA A 277 17.08 24.43 -4.54
N GLY A 278 18.16 23.95 -5.15
CA GLY A 278 18.21 23.59 -6.56
C GLY A 278 17.27 22.43 -6.92
N ALA A 279 17.20 21.41 -6.07
CA ALA A 279 16.33 20.25 -6.21
C ALA A 279 14.85 20.67 -6.14
N ARG A 280 14.49 21.52 -5.16
CA ARG A 280 13.15 22.10 -5.05
C ARG A 280 12.77 22.95 -6.26
N ALA A 281 13.71 23.72 -6.82
CA ALA A 281 13.49 24.49 -8.05
C ALA A 281 13.34 23.58 -9.29
N GLN A 282 14.09 22.48 -9.36
CA GLN A 282 14.03 21.52 -10.46
C GLN A 282 12.68 20.76 -10.50
N CYS A 283 12.19 20.25 -9.37
CA CYS A 283 10.87 19.63 -9.34
C CYS A 283 9.78 20.63 -9.77
N ARG A 284 9.84 21.88 -9.28
CA ARG A 284 8.88 22.94 -9.65
C ARG A 284 8.88 23.26 -11.15
N ARG A 285 10.04 23.29 -11.81
CA ARG A 285 10.12 23.43 -13.28
C ARG A 285 9.43 22.30 -14.03
N GLN A 286 9.30 21.13 -13.42
CA GLN A 286 8.57 19.98 -13.96
C GLN A 286 7.16 19.85 -13.36
N GLY A 287 6.55 20.94 -12.89
CA GLY A 287 5.18 20.92 -12.33
C GLY A 287 5.03 19.94 -11.15
N ALA A 288 6.08 19.75 -10.35
CA ALA A 288 6.15 18.80 -9.26
C ALA A 288 6.73 19.46 -7.99
N VAL A 289 6.63 18.76 -6.86
CA VAL A 289 7.31 19.12 -5.61
C VAL A 289 8.39 18.09 -5.28
N LEU A 290 9.27 18.37 -4.31
CA LEU A 290 10.10 17.30 -3.75
C LEU A 290 9.20 16.28 -3.08
N ALA A 291 9.47 14.99 -3.29
CA ALA A 291 8.73 13.93 -2.63
C ALA A 291 8.92 13.99 -1.11
N SER A 292 7.86 13.69 -0.37
CA SER A 292 7.94 13.44 1.07
C SER A 292 8.47 12.03 1.38
N VAL A 293 8.85 11.77 2.63
CA VAL A 293 9.40 10.47 3.02
C VAL A 293 8.40 9.34 2.86
N GLY A 294 7.11 9.55 3.20
CA GLY A 294 6.07 8.55 3.01
C GLY A 294 5.82 8.22 1.54
N GLN A 295 5.80 9.25 0.67
CA GLN A 295 5.68 9.06 -0.79
C GLN A 295 6.85 8.24 -1.36
N LEU A 296 8.10 8.48 -0.93
CA LEU A 296 9.24 7.65 -1.36
C LEU A 296 9.12 6.19 -0.90
N HIS A 297 8.62 5.94 0.33
CA HIS A 297 8.41 4.56 0.81
C HIS A 297 7.26 3.86 0.07
N LEU A 298 6.21 4.58 -0.31
CA LEU A 298 5.12 4.03 -1.11
C LEU A 298 5.58 3.70 -2.54
N ALA A 299 6.29 4.61 -3.21
CA ALA A 299 6.86 4.34 -4.53
C ALA A 299 7.87 3.18 -4.51
N TRP A 300 8.69 3.07 -3.46
CA TRP A 300 9.56 1.91 -3.23
C TRP A 300 8.78 0.60 -3.08
N HIS A 301 7.66 0.64 -2.35
CA HIS A 301 6.77 -0.50 -2.18
C HIS A 301 6.14 -0.93 -3.52
N GLU A 302 5.80 0.03 -4.38
CA GLU A 302 5.21 -0.17 -5.71
C GLU A 302 6.20 -0.58 -6.81
N GLY A 303 7.52 -0.43 -6.62
CA GLY A 303 8.52 -0.84 -7.63
C GLY A 303 9.80 -0.02 -7.72
N LEU A 304 9.86 1.17 -7.10
CA LEU A 304 10.96 2.11 -7.32
C LEU A 304 12.28 1.60 -6.69
N ASP A 305 13.26 1.32 -7.55
CA ASP A 305 14.60 0.89 -7.19
C ASP A 305 15.66 1.79 -7.86
N GLN A 306 16.24 2.72 -7.08
CA GLN A 306 17.21 3.69 -7.57
C GLN A 306 18.41 3.77 -6.63
N CYS A 307 19.62 3.69 -7.19
CA CYS A 307 20.85 3.62 -6.40
C CYS A 307 21.40 4.98 -5.94
N ASP A 308 20.77 6.07 -6.36
CA ASP A 308 21.33 7.41 -6.24
C ASP A 308 20.68 8.21 -5.11
N PRO A 309 21.46 8.69 -4.12
CA PRO A 309 20.94 9.52 -3.05
C PRO A 309 20.41 10.85 -3.60
N GLY A 310 19.16 11.16 -3.26
CA GLY A 310 18.47 12.37 -3.69
C GLY A 310 17.72 13.08 -2.58
N TRP A 311 17.56 14.39 -2.73
CA TRP A 311 16.84 15.25 -1.78
C TRP A 311 15.34 14.92 -1.69
N LEU A 312 14.80 15.04 -0.48
CA LEU A 312 13.37 14.99 -0.16
C LEU A 312 12.86 16.30 0.46
N ALA A 313 11.55 16.42 0.61
CA ALA A 313 10.88 17.62 1.10
C ALA A 313 11.30 18.05 2.51
N ASP A 314 11.58 17.08 3.40
CA ASP A 314 12.05 17.26 4.79
C ASP A 314 13.53 17.69 4.90
N GLY A 315 14.24 17.78 3.76
CA GLY A 315 15.68 18.03 3.75
C GLY A 315 16.54 16.81 4.09
N SER A 316 15.95 15.61 4.20
CA SER A 316 16.73 14.38 4.20
C SER A 316 17.20 14.03 2.78
N VAL A 317 18.26 13.23 2.70
CA VAL A 317 18.75 12.64 1.45
C VAL A 317 18.55 11.13 1.56
N ARG A 318 17.78 10.56 0.62
CA ARG A 318 17.40 9.14 0.66
C ARG A 318 17.51 8.48 -0.71
N TYR A 319 17.48 7.15 -0.74
CA TYR A 319 17.39 6.36 -1.97
C TYR A 319 16.66 5.02 -1.72
N PRO A 320 15.75 4.58 -2.60
CA PRO A 320 14.97 3.35 -2.44
C PRO A 320 15.65 2.16 -3.11
N ILE A 321 15.79 1.03 -2.41
CA ILE A 321 16.37 -0.20 -2.96
C ILE A 321 15.38 -1.35 -2.86
N GLN A 322 14.84 -1.78 -4.00
CA GLN A 322 13.97 -2.96 -4.05
C GLN A 322 14.80 -4.25 -4.23
N THR A 323 15.78 -4.25 -5.15
CA THR A 323 16.68 -5.40 -5.37
C THR A 323 18.07 -5.13 -4.76
N PRO A 324 18.45 -5.82 -3.66
CA PRO A 324 19.74 -5.62 -3.00
C PRO A 324 20.91 -5.97 -3.92
N ARG A 325 21.96 -5.13 -3.93
CA ARG A 325 23.10 -5.27 -4.85
C ARG A 325 24.40 -4.86 -4.17
N ARG A 326 25.52 -5.53 -4.48
CA ARG A 326 26.80 -5.44 -3.73
C ARG A 326 27.34 -4.02 -3.48
N ARG A 327 27.00 -3.04 -4.31
CA ARG A 327 27.44 -1.63 -4.19
C ARG A 327 26.30 -0.66 -3.83
N CYS A 328 25.12 -1.14 -3.43
CA CYS A 328 23.97 -0.28 -3.14
C CYS A 328 23.06 -0.82 -2.05
N GLY A 329 22.83 -0.02 -1.01
CA GLY A 329 21.83 -0.28 0.04
C GLY A 329 22.07 -1.47 0.97
N GLY A 330 23.16 -2.23 0.78
CA GLY A 330 23.49 -3.39 1.59
C GLY A 330 22.75 -4.67 1.17
N PRO A 331 22.62 -5.67 2.07
CA PRO A 331 22.13 -7.00 1.72
C PRO A 331 20.60 -7.15 1.72
N VAL A 332 19.85 -6.18 2.25
CA VAL A 332 18.38 -6.23 2.37
C VAL A 332 17.72 -5.07 1.62
N PRO A 333 16.44 -5.19 1.21
CA PRO A 333 15.70 -4.08 0.61
C PRO A 333 15.45 -2.91 1.59
N GLY A 334 14.86 -1.84 1.07
CA GLY A 334 14.34 -0.71 1.83
C GLY A 334 14.85 0.65 1.38
N VAL A 335 14.20 1.70 1.87
CA VAL A 335 14.68 3.08 1.70
C VAL A 335 15.86 3.33 2.65
N ARG A 336 16.95 3.87 2.11
CA ARG A 336 18.16 4.23 2.84
C ARG A 336 18.22 5.74 3.03
N THR A 337 18.77 6.17 4.16
CA THR A 337 18.95 7.60 4.49
C THR A 337 20.43 7.88 4.66
N VAL A 338 20.92 8.93 4.01
CA VAL A 338 22.29 9.45 4.19
C VAL A 338 22.28 10.35 5.42
N TYR A 339 23.24 10.13 6.31
CA TYR A 339 23.47 10.94 7.51
C TYR A 339 24.88 11.51 7.46
N SER A 340 25.10 12.69 8.04
CA SER A 340 26.42 13.30 8.16
C SER A 340 27.32 12.56 9.17
N PHE A 341 26.73 11.83 10.12
CA PHE A 341 27.45 11.12 11.18
C PHE A 341 27.13 9.62 11.23
N ALA A 342 28.13 8.81 11.59
CA ALA A 342 28.04 7.35 11.64
C ALA A 342 27.01 6.80 12.65
N ASN A 343 26.69 7.57 13.69
CA ASN A 343 25.64 7.28 14.68
C ASN A 343 24.20 7.51 14.16
N ARG A 344 24.03 7.84 12.87
CA ARG A 344 22.74 8.13 12.22
C ARG A 344 22.02 9.34 12.82
N THR A 345 22.76 10.43 13.01
CA THR A 345 22.23 11.76 13.33
C THR A 345 22.73 12.78 12.31
N ARG A 346 22.02 13.92 12.20
CA ARG A 346 22.23 14.99 11.21
C ARG A 346 22.01 14.57 9.74
N PHE A 347 21.07 15.23 9.07
CA PHE A 347 20.95 15.17 7.61
C PHE A 347 22.04 16.04 6.94
N PRO A 348 22.44 15.74 5.68
CA PRO A 348 23.39 16.55 4.93
C PRO A 348 23.02 18.03 4.89
N SER A 349 24.03 18.90 4.85
CA SER A 349 23.85 20.35 4.78
C SER A 349 23.10 20.74 3.49
N PRO A 350 22.13 21.67 3.52
CA PRO A 350 21.37 22.08 2.34
C PRO A 350 22.20 22.57 1.13
N GLY A 351 23.47 22.93 1.35
CA GLY A 351 24.45 23.31 0.32
C GLY A 351 25.24 22.15 -0.31
N GLU A 352 25.17 20.93 0.25
CA GLU A 352 25.72 19.72 -0.37
C GLU A 352 24.96 19.34 -1.64
N ARG A 353 25.52 18.43 -2.45
CA ARG A 353 25.02 18.15 -3.81
C ARG A 353 24.61 16.70 -4.00
N TYR A 354 23.32 16.51 -4.23
CA TYR A 354 22.66 15.23 -4.48
C TYR A 354 21.67 15.35 -5.63
N ASP A 355 21.13 14.23 -6.08
CA ASP A 355 20.07 14.22 -7.08
C ASP A 355 18.71 14.54 -6.41
N ALA A 356 17.56 14.30 -7.04
CA ALA A 356 16.25 14.62 -6.44
C ALA A 356 15.21 13.54 -6.71
N TYR A 357 14.30 13.34 -5.75
CA TYR A 357 13.04 12.62 -5.97
C TYR A 357 11.91 13.64 -5.97
N CYS A 358 11.17 13.71 -7.07
CA CYS A 358 10.05 14.62 -7.24
C CYS A 358 8.74 13.83 -7.18
N PHE A 359 7.68 14.45 -6.67
CA PHE A 359 6.33 13.89 -6.66
C PHE A 359 5.38 14.78 -7.46
N ARG A 360 4.54 14.16 -8.29
CA ARG A 360 3.37 14.77 -8.92
C ARG A 360 2.17 13.83 -8.76
N GLY A 361 1.03 14.38 -8.38
CA GLY A 361 -0.19 13.61 -8.13
C GLY A 361 -1.31 14.52 -7.70
N GLU A 362 -2.50 13.96 -7.52
CA GLU A 362 -3.58 14.70 -6.89
C GLU A 362 -3.30 14.83 -5.40
N ALA A 363 -3.38 16.05 -4.87
CA ALA A 363 -3.33 16.25 -3.45
C ALA A 363 -4.61 15.65 -2.85
N THR A 364 -4.51 14.46 -2.27
CA THR A 364 -5.59 13.90 -1.46
C THR A 364 -5.97 14.95 -0.41
N PRO A 365 -7.23 15.42 -0.38
CA PRO A 365 -7.66 16.30 0.68
C PRO A 365 -7.69 15.45 1.95
N PHE A 366 -6.62 15.52 2.75
CA PHE A 366 -6.76 15.24 4.16
C PHE A 366 -7.77 16.26 4.67
N GLU A 367 -9.01 15.81 4.88
CA GLU A 367 -10.07 16.65 5.40
C GLU A 367 -9.57 17.31 6.69
N CYS A 368 -9.34 18.62 6.62
CA CYS A 368 -9.30 19.44 7.81
C CYS A 368 -10.72 19.44 8.38
N ALA A 369 -11.01 18.42 9.19
CA ALA A 369 -12.24 18.28 9.96
C ALA A 369 -12.40 19.51 10.85
N SER A 370 -13.03 20.54 10.29
CA SER A 370 -13.31 21.80 10.95
C SER A 370 -14.54 21.57 11.82
N PRO A 371 -14.47 21.81 13.14
CA PRO A 371 -15.64 21.73 14.00
C PRO A 371 -16.56 22.93 13.69
N GLY A 372 -17.42 22.78 12.69
CA GLY A 372 -18.33 23.80 12.18
C GLY A 372 -18.60 23.59 10.69
N GLY A 373 -19.76 23.03 10.35
CA GLY A 373 -20.11 22.63 8.98
C GLY A 373 -20.36 23.82 8.06
N HIS A 374 -19.32 24.31 7.39
CA HIS A 374 -19.40 25.23 6.25
C HIS A 374 -18.62 24.66 5.06
N ALA A 375 -19.07 25.00 3.84
CA ALA A 375 -18.61 24.37 2.59
C ALA A 375 -17.10 24.53 2.33
N PRO A 376 -16.46 23.59 1.60
CA PRO A 376 -15.02 23.58 1.40
C PRO A 376 -14.56 24.78 0.57
N ARG A 377 -13.69 25.62 1.15
CA ARG A 377 -12.88 26.58 0.39
C ARG A 377 -11.59 25.90 -0.04
N ALA A 378 -11.21 26.09 -1.30
CA ALA A 378 -9.96 25.54 -1.83
C ALA A 378 -8.75 26.08 -1.06
N CYS A 379 -8.02 25.21 -0.38
CA CYS A 379 -6.77 25.54 0.28
C CYS A 379 -5.65 25.70 -0.75
N THR A 380 -5.44 26.92 -1.25
CA THR A 380 -4.25 27.26 -2.04
C THR A 380 -2.99 27.04 -1.21
N PHE A 381 -2.05 26.30 -1.79
CA PHE A 381 -0.80 25.88 -1.17
C PHE A 381 0.08 27.10 -0.81
N ILE A 382 0.14 27.48 0.47
CA ILE A 382 1.18 28.41 0.95
C ILE A 382 2.41 27.55 1.29
N PRO A 383 3.54 27.67 0.57
CA PRO A 383 4.73 26.89 0.86
C PRO A 383 5.26 27.26 2.25
N ALA A 384 5.48 26.26 3.10
CA ALA A 384 6.06 26.45 4.42
C ALA A 384 7.38 27.23 4.32
N ALA A 385 7.49 28.32 5.10
CA ALA A 385 8.72 29.07 5.22
C ALA A 385 9.84 28.19 5.82
N PRO A 386 11.10 28.36 5.42
CA PRO A 386 12.20 27.59 5.97
C PRO A 386 12.38 27.90 7.47
N PRO A 387 12.69 26.89 8.32
CA PRO A 387 12.93 27.13 9.73
C PRO A 387 14.27 27.84 9.96
N GLY A 388 14.23 28.98 10.65
CA GLY A 388 15.39 29.55 11.36
C GLY A 388 16.10 30.72 10.68
N VAL A 389 15.66 31.94 10.97
CA VAL A 389 16.55 33.10 11.13
C VAL A 389 16.12 33.88 12.38
N TRP A 390 16.81 33.66 13.49
CA TRP A 390 16.68 34.50 14.69
C TRP A 390 17.58 35.72 14.54
N LEU A 391 17.05 36.79 13.93
CA LEU A 391 17.70 38.09 13.90
C LEU A 391 17.47 38.81 15.24
N SER A 392 18.45 38.71 16.13
CA SER A 392 18.54 39.56 17.32
C SER A 392 18.82 40.99 16.88
N SER A 393 17.98 41.94 17.30
CA SER A 393 18.30 43.37 17.25
C SER A 393 17.66 44.08 18.43
N ARG A 394 18.43 44.96 19.08
CA ARG A 394 18.01 45.74 20.26
C ARG A 394 17.59 47.14 19.81
N GLY A 395 16.55 47.69 20.46
CA GLY A 395 16.39 49.11 20.75
C GLY A 395 15.89 50.02 19.62
N GLY A 396 14.94 50.89 19.95
CA GLY A 396 14.47 51.96 19.08
C GLY A 396 13.00 52.32 19.29
N ASP A 397 12.69 53.12 20.31
CA ASP A 397 11.35 53.70 20.49
C ASP A 397 11.07 54.77 19.43
N GLN A 398 9.88 54.72 18.81
CA GLN A 398 8.93 55.86 18.77
C GLN A 398 7.56 55.45 18.17
N ALA A 399 6.55 56.28 18.42
CA ALA A 399 5.13 55.92 18.32
C ALA A 399 4.45 56.28 16.98
N GLY A 400 3.27 55.70 16.73
CA GLY A 400 2.34 56.12 15.66
C GLY A 400 1.32 55.04 15.26
N GLU A 401 0.04 55.25 15.59
CA GLU A 401 -1.20 54.60 15.15
C GLU A 401 -1.24 53.14 14.63
N ARG A 402 -2.15 52.34 15.23
CA ARG A 402 -2.33 50.91 14.94
C ARG A 402 -3.78 50.59 14.59
N HIS A 403 -4.06 50.13 13.37
CA HIS A 403 -5.28 49.35 13.09
C HIS A 403 -4.99 47.84 13.14
N LYS A 404 -5.81 47.13 13.93
CA LYS A 404 -5.47 45.85 14.54
C LYS A 404 -5.85 44.67 13.63
N LYS A 405 -4.91 43.74 13.40
CA LYS A 405 -5.24 42.32 13.13
C LYS A 405 -5.11 41.57 14.46
N THR A 406 -6.22 41.12 15.01
CA THR A 406 -6.28 40.49 16.33
C THR A 406 -5.97 39.00 16.23
N CYS A 407 -4.96 38.53 16.95
CA CYS A 407 -4.74 37.10 17.18
C CYS A 407 -5.76 36.57 18.19
N CYS A 408 -6.40 35.43 17.92
CA CYS A 408 -7.08 34.67 18.97
C CYS A 408 -6.03 33.88 19.77
N ALA A 409 -5.73 34.37 20.97
CA ALA A 409 -4.93 33.65 21.96
C ALA A 409 -5.81 32.63 22.73
N VAL A 410 -5.17 31.58 23.25
CA VAL A 410 -5.80 30.53 24.05
C VAL A 410 -6.28 31.10 25.39
N SER A 411 -7.59 31.04 25.64
CA SER A 411 -8.18 31.40 26.94
C SER A 411 -8.13 30.22 27.92
N ARG A 412 -7.39 30.40 29.03
CA ARG A 412 -7.52 29.54 30.23
C ARG A 412 -8.86 29.82 30.91
N ALA A 413 -9.56 28.77 31.35
CA ALA A 413 -10.73 28.91 32.21
C ALA A 413 -10.32 29.33 33.64
N PRO A 414 -11.03 30.27 34.30
CA PRO A 414 -10.87 30.55 35.71
C PRO A 414 -11.57 29.51 36.59
N ARG A 415 -11.08 29.35 37.82
CA ARG A 415 -11.80 28.63 38.89
C ARG A 415 -12.83 29.57 39.52
N GLU A 416 -14.02 29.07 39.78
CA GLU A 416 -14.90 29.65 40.81
C GLU A 416 -14.98 28.71 42.02
N ARG A 417 -14.75 29.30 43.19
CA ARG A 417 -15.18 28.82 44.50
C ARG A 417 -16.18 29.84 45.01
N SER A 418 -17.31 29.41 45.57
CA SER A 418 -17.90 30.00 46.79
C SER A 418 -19.20 29.30 47.19
N TYR A 419 -19.35 29.11 48.51
CA TYR A 419 -20.56 28.96 49.36
C TYR A 419 -21.89 28.54 48.69
N LEU A 420 -22.63 27.55 49.19
CA LEU A 420 -22.83 27.10 50.58
C LEU A 420 -22.63 25.58 50.76
#